data_AF-A0A484RX79-F1
#
_entry.id   AF-A0A484RX79-F1
#
_cell.length_a   1.000
_cell.length_b   1.000
_cell.length_c   1.000
_cell.angle_alpha   90.00
_cell.angle_beta   90.00
_cell.angle_gamma   90.00
#
_symmetry.space_group_name_H-M   'P 1'
#
loop_
_entity.id
_entity.type
_entity.pdbx_description
1 polymer ?
#
loop_
_entity_poly.entity_id
_entity_poly.type
_entity_poly.pdbx_seq_one_letter_code
_entity_poly.pdbx_strand_id
1 'polypeptide(L)' 'MKKVSLELGGNAPFILYDDADLQAAVDGAMLAKFRNAGQTCVCVNRFLVHDAVHDAFVEALRIRIEALRIGPS' A
#
# COMPACT_ATOMS: atom_id res chain seq x y z
N MET A 1 -24.08 2.03 33.03
CA MET A 1 -23.02 2.58 32.13
C MET A 1 -22.89 1.67 30.92
N LYS A 2 -22.90 2.20 29.68
CA LYS A 2 -22.67 1.38 28.47
C LYS A 2 -21.20 1.47 28.07
N LYS A 3 -20.53 0.32 27.96
CA LYS A 3 -19.16 0.21 27.44
C LYS A 3 -19.25 -0.12 25.96
N VAL A 4 -18.57 0.65 25.11
CA VAL A 4 -18.51 0.42 23.67
C VAL A 4 -17.07 0.49 23.18
N SER A 5 -16.77 -0.29 22.14
CA SER A 5 -15.53 -0.24 21.36
C SER A 5 -15.90 -0.09 19.89
N LEU A 6 -15.16 0.74 19.15
CA LEU A 6 -15.44 1.07 17.75
C LEU A 6 -14.13 1.04 16.95
N GLU A 7 -14.10 0.20 15.93
CA GLU A 7 -13.08 0.22 14.89
C GLU A 7 -13.70 0.88 13.64
N LEU A 8 -13.15 2.02 13.23
CA LEU A 8 -13.69 2.87 12.16
C LEU A 8 -12.75 2.90 10.95
N GLY A 9 -12.97 3.83 10.02
CA GLY A 9 -12.12 3.98 8.84
C GLY A 9 -10.70 4.43 9.18
N GLY A 10 -9.73 3.95 8.39
CA GLY A 10 -8.34 4.39 8.45
C GLY A 10 -7.85 4.93 7.10
N ASN A 11 -6.70 5.62 7.14
CA ASN A 11 -6.02 6.18 5.97
C ASN A 11 -4.50 5.97 6.12
N ALA A 12 -4.08 4.71 6.07
CA ALA A 12 -2.73 4.31 6.47
C ALA A 12 -1.66 4.87 5.52
N PRO A 13 -0.56 5.43 6.06
CA PRO A 13 0.59 5.82 5.27
C PRO A 13 1.54 4.63 5.02
N PHE A 14 2.23 4.66 3.89
CA PHE A 14 3.37 3.80 3.58
C PHE A 14 4.58 4.72 3.36
N ILE A 15 5.59 4.60 4.21
CA ILE A 15 6.75 5.51 4.23
C ILE A 15 7.97 4.73 3.73
N LEU A 16 8.60 5.20 2.66
CA LEU A 16 9.77 4.58 2.05
C LEU A 16 10.97 5.52 2.12
N TYR A 17 12.02 5.09 2.83
CA TYR A 17 13.31 5.79 2.89
C TYR A 17 14.20 5.39 1.70
N ASP A 18 15.28 6.14 1.48
CA ASP A 18 16.23 5.93 0.38
C ASP A 18 17.08 4.67 0.53
N ASP A 19 17.27 4.19 1.75
CA ASP A 19 18.01 2.98 2.09
C ASP A 19 17.15 1.71 2.10
N ALA A 20 15.86 1.83 1.81
CA ALA A 20 14.94 0.71 1.82
C ALA A 20 15.20 -0.26 0.65
N ASP A 21 15.01 -1.56 0.91
CA ASP A 21 14.97 -2.56 -0.14
C ASP A 21 13.76 -2.29 -1.06
N LEU A 22 14.05 -1.85 -2.29
CA LEU A 22 13.04 -1.46 -3.26
C LEU A 22 12.11 -2.62 -3.65
N GLN A 23 12.63 -3.83 -3.80
CA GLN A 23 11.81 -4.98 -4.20
C GLN A 23 10.88 -5.38 -3.05
N ALA A 24 11.41 -5.46 -1.83
CA ALA A 24 10.60 -5.75 -0.65
C ALA A 24 9.54 -4.66 -0.42
N ALA A 25 9.87 -3.39 -0.65
CA ALA A 25 8.94 -2.28 -0.55
C ALA A 25 7.79 -2.39 -1.56
N VAL A 26 8.10 -2.73 -2.81
CA VAL A 26 7.09 -2.91 -3.86
C VAL A 26 6.18 -4.10 -3.56
N ASP A 27 6.71 -5.23 -3.10
CA ASP A 27 5.90 -6.38 -2.70
C ASP A 27 4.99 -6.06 -1.50
N GLY A 28 5.54 -5.35 -0.50
CA GLY A 28 4.78 -4.85 0.63
C GLY A 28 3.66 -3.88 0.21
N ALA A 29 3.95 -2.96 -0.72
CA ALA A 29 2.98 -2.02 -1.27
C ALA A 29 1.85 -2.73 -2.01
N MET A 30 2.18 -3.75 -2.82
CA MET A 30 1.18 -4.53 -3.54
C MET A 30 0.22 -5.24 -2.59
N LEU A 31 0.75 -5.88 -1.54
CA LEU A 31 -0.05 -6.54 -0.52
C LEU A 31 -0.91 -5.53 0.25
N ALA A 32 -0.31 -4.43 0.71
CA ALA A 32 -0.98 -3.49 1.60
C ALA A 32 -2.05 -2.64 0.89
N LYS A 33 -1.89 -2.39 -0.43
CA LYS A 33 -2.83 -1.59 -1.23
C LYS A 33 -3.93 -2.42 -1.88
N PHE A 34 -3.58 -3.57 -2.47
CA PHE A 34 -4.50 -4.28 -3.37
C PHE A 34 -5.12 -5.56 -2.76
N ARG A 35 -4.66 -6.02 -1.59
CA ARG A 35 -5.34 -7.12 -0.88
C ARG A 35 -6.80 -6.75 -0.61
N ASN A 36 -7.71 -7.68 -0.89
CA ASN A 36 -9.16 -7.46 -0.82
C ASN A 36 -9.63 -6.26 -1.67
N ALA A 37 -8.98 -6.00 -2.81
CA ALA A 37 -9.20 -4.81 -3.63
C ALA A 37 -9.09 -3.49 -2.84
N GLY A 38 -8.27 -3.48 -1.78
CA GLY A 38 -8.08 -2.33 -0.90
C GLY A 38 -9.22 -2.07 0.10
N GLN A 39 -10.24 -2.94 0.17
CA GLN A 39 -11.40 -2.80 1.05
C GLN A 39 -11.07 -3.28 2.47
N THR A 40 -10.10 -2.65 3.12
CA THR A 40 -9.75 -2.91 4.52
C THR A 40 -9.51 -1.59 5.26
N CYS A 41 -9.87 -1.49 6.54
CA CYS A 41 -9.70 -0.27 7.34
C CYS A 41 -8.22 0.16 7.48
N VAL A 42 -7.29 -0.79 7.35
CA VAL A 42 -5.84 -0.59 7.45
C VAL A 42 -5.13 -0.50 6.09
N CYS A 43 -5.89 -0.41 4.99
CA CYS A 43 -5.33 -0.32 3.65
C CYS A 43 -4.43 0.91 3.50
N VAL A 44 -3.29 0.73 2.83
CA VAL A 44 -2.42 1.85 2.47
C VAL A 44 -3.15 2.73 1.46
N ASN A 45 -3.25 4.02 1.77
CA ASN A 45 -3.91 5.00 0.90
C ASN A 45 -3.02 6.20 0.58
N ARG A 46 -1.86 6.31 1.23
CA ARG A 46 -0.88 7.38 1.01
C ARG A 46 0.52 6.80 0.97
N PHE A 47 1.21 6.96 -0.14
CA PHE A 47 2.62 6.61 -0.27
C PHE A 47 3.45 7.88 -0.07
N LEU A 48 4.37 7.85 0.90
CA LEU A 48 5.32 8.91 1.18
C LEU A 48 6.71 8.35 0.90
N VAL A 49 7.25 8.68 -0.27
CA VAL A 49 8.48 8.07 -0.77
C VAL A 49 9.59 9.11 -0.80
N HIS A 50 10.77 8.73 -0.31
CA HIS A 50 11.94 9.58 -0.37
C HIS A 50 12.30 9.91 -1.83
N ASP A 51 12.62 11.18 -2.09
CA ASP A 51 12.82 11.73 -3.43
C ASP A 51 13.83 10.90 -4.26
N ALA A 52 14.94 10.51 -3.64
CA ALA A 52 16.01 9.72 -4.26
C ALA A 52 15.57 8.37 -4.84
N VAL A 53 14.45 7.80 -4.37
CA VAL A 53 13.94 6.48 -4.82
C VAL A 53 12.52 6.56 -5.38
N HIS A 54 11.94 7.76 -5.48
CA HIS A 54 10.56 7.98 -5.88
C HIS A 54 10.25 7.37 -7.25
N ASP A 55 10.96 7.78 -8.30
CA ASP A 55 10.65 7.38 -9.67
C ASP A 55 10.89 5.88 -9.88
N ALA A 56 11.94 5.34 -9.26
CA ALA A 56 12.23 3.90 -9.29
C ALA A 56 11.13 3.08 -8.61
N PHE A 57 10.60 3.54 -7.47
CA PHE A 57 9.49 2.90 -6.78
C PHE A 57 8.19 2.98 -7.58
N VAL A 58 7.86 4.16 -8.13
CA VAL A 58 6.66 4.36 -8.93
C VAL A 58 6.66 3.45 -10.15
N GLU A 59 7.78 3.38 -10.88
CA GLU A 59 7.89 2.53 -12.06
C GLU A 59 7.79 1.03 -11.70
N ALA A 60 8.50 0.60 -10.66
CA ALA A 60 8.43 -0.78 -10.21
C ALA A 60 7.02 -1.18 -9.74
N LEU A 61 6.35 -0.29 -9.00
CA LEU A 61 4.97 -0.51 -8.55
C LEU A 61 4.00 -0.55 -9.75
N ARG A 62 4.15 0.36 -10.73
CA ARG A 62 3.37 0.37 -11.98
C ARG A 62 3.43 -0.97 -12.69
N ILE A 63 4.64 -1.50 -12.92
CA ILE A 63 4.85 -2.80 -13.58
C ILE A 63 4.10 -3.92 -12.84
N ARG A 64 4.15 -3.93 -11.50
CA ARG A 64 3.47 -4.95 -10.68
C ARG A 64 1.96 -4.83 -10.72
N ILE A 65 1.44 -3.60 -10.77
CA ILE A 65 0.01 -3.32 -10.94
C ILE A 65 -0.47 -3.82 -12.30
N GLU A 66 0.25 -3.53 -13.38
CA GLU A 66 -0.11 -3.97 -14.74
C GLU A 66 -0.14 -5.50 -14.88
N ALA A 67 0.65 -6.22 -14.08
CA ALA A 67 0.67 -7.68 -14.06
C ALA A 67 -0.50 -8.30 -13.25
N LEU A 68 -1.31 -7.49 -12.54
CA LEU A 68 -2.47 -8.01 -11.80
C LEU A 68 -3.53 -8.55 -12.76
N ARG A 69 -3.98 -9.78 -12.49
CA ARG A 69 -5.13 -10.38 -13.18
C ARG A 69 -6.41 -10.03 -12.43
N ILE A 70 -7.27 -9.25 -13.07
CA ILE A 70 -8.60 -8.92 -12.55
C ILE A 70 -9.55 -10.07 -12.91
N GLY A 71 -10.31 -10.55 -11.93
CA GLY A 71 -11.34 -11.57 -12.10
C GLY A 71 -12.72 -11.05 -11.67
N PRO A 72 -13.80 -11.80 -11.97
CA PRO A 72 -15.13 -11.50 -11.45
C PRO A 72 -15.13 -11.57 -9.91
N SER A 73 -15.91 -10.68 -9.30
CA SER A 73 -16.18 -10.64 -7.85
C SER A 73 -17.29 -11.63 -7.47
#